data_AF-A0A8T5IH82-F1
#
_entry.id   AF-A0A8T5IH82-F1
#
_cell.length_a   1.000
_cell.length_b   1.000
_cell.length_c   1.000
_cell.angle_alpha   90.00
_cell.angle_beta   90.00
_cell.angle_gamma   90.00
#
_symmetry.space_group_name_H-M   'P 1'
#
loop_
_entity.id
_entity.type
_entity.pdbx_description
1 polymer ?
#
loop_
_entity_poly.entity_id
_entity_poly.type
_entity_poly.pdbx_seq_one_letter_code
_entity_poly.pdbx_strand_id
1 'polypeptide(L)'
;MVDSNLLLAGHGIIILSGIFIAFSNNFLSNQRDRLLAGLSLVLLGGFTVSTHTWWFHNKYHELGGDIGCSAFGSFSCGDVLANSDWNTVPMLGIPWGLMGMFAFALLGFLALSVRKEHNAKWVKSYLDVGYVASGFGILIALYLLYVEIIPLEMTFCQYCSVAHLADIIAFVMFMKLRKLQGTDQWDLEASQAATEIKAKNLKKLQRKKNSGFVKPITRDEEE
;
A
#
# COMPACT_ATOMS: atom_id res chain seq x y z
N MET A 1 -22.32 -0.92 24.05
CA MET A 1 -21.22 -1.61 23.34
C MET A 1 -21.53 -1.53 21.87
N VAL A 2 -20.59 -1.05 21.04
CA VAL A 2 -20.77 -1.05 19.59
C VAL A 2 -20.71 -2.50 19.11
N ASP A 3 -21.59 -2.89 18.20
CA ASP A 3 -21.63 -4.24 17.64
C ASP A 3 -20.29 -4.58 16.96
N SER A 4 -19.67 -5.69 17.37
CA SER A 4 -18.40 -6.17 16.79
C SER A 4 -18.49 -6.41 15.29
N ASN A 5 -19.65 -6.78 14.76
CA ASN A 5 -19.86 -6.93 13.33
C ASN A 5 -19.91 -5.59 12.60
N LEU A 6 -20.45 -4.54 13.25
CA LEU A 6 -20.44 -3.18 12.70
C LEU A 6 -19.01 -2.63 12.63
N LEU A 7 -18.20 -2.89 13.66
CA LEU A 7 -16.78 -2.52 13.66
C LEU A 7 -15.99 -3.27 12.58
N LEU A 8 -16.23 -4.57 12.43
CA LEU A 8 -15.64 -5.39 11.37
C LEU A 8 -16.02 -4.87 9.98
N ALA A 9 -17.30 -4.54 9.77
CA ALA A 9 -17.78 -3.93 8.53
C ALA A 9 -17.11 -2.59 8.26
N GLY A 10 -16.90 -1.77 9.29
CA GLY A 10 -16.17 -0.51 9.20
C GLY A 10 -14.75 -0.68 8.65
N HIS A 11 -13.97 -1.61 9.21
CA HIS A 11 -12.61 -1.93 8.72
C HIS A 11 -12.64 -2.46 7.28
N GLY A 12 -13.59 -3.34 6.97
CA GLY A 12 -13.80 -3.86 5.62
C GLY A 12 -14.11 -2.76 4.61
N ILE A 13 -14.99 -1.81 4.94
CA ILE A 13 -15.33 -0.67 4.07
C ILE A 13 -14.10 0.20 3.79
N ILE A 14 -13.27 0.48 4.80
CA ILE A 14 -12.03 1.26 4.61
C ILE A 14 -11.11 0.56 3.60
N ILE A 15 -10.85 -0.74 3.79
CA ILE A 15 -9.98 -1.51 2.88
C ILE A 15 -10.57 -1.59 1.48
N LEU A 16 -11.86 -1.92 1.34
CA LEU A 16 -12.54 -2.02 0.06
C LEU A 16 -12.57 -0.67 -0.68
N SER A 17 -12.76 0.44 0.03
CA SER A 17 -12.67 1.78 -0.55
C SER A 17 -11.25 2.07 -1.07
N GLY A 18 -10.22 1.62 -0.36
CA GLY A 18 -8.82 1.72 -0.80
C GLY A 18 -8.55 0.93 -2.08
N ILE A 19 -9.04 -0.31 -2.16
CA ILE A 19 -8.96 -1.13 -3.38
C ILE A 19 -9.69 -0.41 -4.53
N PHE A 20 -10.91 0.06 -4.29
CA PHE A 20 -11.70 0.74 -5.30
C PHE A 20 -10.96 1.97 -5.84
N ILE A 21 -10.41 2.82 -4.99
CA ILE A 21 -9.65 4.01 -5.43
C ILE A 21 -8.39 3.62 -6.22
N ALA A 22 -7.66 2.61 -5.77
CA ALA A 22 -6.45 2.14 -6.47
C ALA A 22 -6.75 1.66 -7.90
N PHE A 23 -7.87 0.96 -8.11
CA PHE A 23 -8.20 0.31 -9.38
C PHE A 23 -9.29 1.01 -10.21
N SER A 24 -9.96 2.03 -9.67
CA SER A 24 -10.96 2.83 -10.40
C SER A 24 -10.33 3.91 -11.27
N ASN A 25 -10.71 3.97 -12.54
CA ASN A 25 -10.23 4.97 -13.50
C ASN A 25 -10.90 6.35 -13.34
N ASN A 26 -11.89 6.49 -12.46
CA ASN A 26 -12.76 7.67 -12.39
C ASN A 26 -12.33 8.71 -11.34
N PHE A 27 -11.39 8.40 -10.44
CA PHE A 27 -11.14 9.23 -9.25
C PHE A 27 -9.93 10.17 -9.40
N LEU A 28 -8.81 9.68 -9.94
CA LEU A 28 -7.58 10.44 -10.13
C LEU A 28 -6.98 10.10 -11.50
N SER A 29 -6.43 11.08 -12.20
CA SER A 29 -5.89 10.89 -13.56
C SER A 29 -4.58 10.08 -13.54
N ASN A 30 -3.73 10.33 -12.54
CA ASN A 30 -2.43 9.66 -12.43
C ASN A 30 -2.54 8.32 -11.70
N GLN A 31 -2.07 7.25 -12.35
CA GLN A 31 -2.04 5.90 -11.79
C GLN A 31 -1.25 5.82 -10.46
N ARG A 32 -0.16 6.58 -10.35
CA ARG A 32 0.63 6.67 -9.10
C ARG A 32 -0.24 7.14 -7.94
N ASP A 33 -0.96 8.24 -8.15
CA ASP A 33 -1.73 8.88 -7.08
C ASP A 33 -2.91 8.02 -6.65
N ARG A 34 -3.55 7.31 -7.59
CA ARG A 34 -4.57 6.29 -7.29
C ARG A 34 -4.03 5.18 -6.41
N LEU A 35 -2.91 4.58 -6.82
CA LEU A 35 -2.28 3.48 -6.10
C LEU A 35 -1.85 3.93 -4.70
N LEU A 36 -1.22 5.10 -4.55
CA LEU A 36 -0.80 5.62 -3.25
C LEU A 36 -1.98 6.02 -2.36
N ALA A 37 -3.03 6.61 -2.92
CA ALA A 37 -4.25 6.95 -2.17
C ALA A 37 -4.98 5.70 -1.68
N GLY A 38 -5.16 4.72 -2.56
CA GLY A 38 -5.76 3.44 -2.21
C GLY A 38 -4.94 2.67 -1.17
N LEU A 39 -3.61 2.62 -1.37
CA LEU A 39 -2.68 2.00 -0.42
C LEU A 39 -2.76 2.68 0.96
N SER A 40 -2.87 4.00 1.02
CA SER A 40 -3.00 4.74 2.29
C SER A 40 -4.24 4.29 3.07
N LEU A 41 -5.37 4.08 2.39
CA LEU A 41 -6.60 3.60 3.03
C LEU A 41 -6.51 2.13 3.45
N VAL A 42 -5.93 1.26 2.63
CA VAL A 42 -5.71 -0.15 2.99
C VAL A 42 -4.82 -0.25 4.24
N LEU A 43 -3.72 0.51 4.29
CA LEU A 43 -2.81 0.53 5.43
C LEU A 43 -3.45 1.14 6.68
N LEU A 44 -4.30 2.15 6.52
CA LEU A 44 -5.11 2.68 7.61
C LEU A 44 -6.06 1.59 8.15
N GLY A 45 -6.77 0.87 7.28
CA GLY A 45 -7.64 -0.24 7.67
C GLY A 45 -6.89 -1.37 8.36
N GLY A 46 -5.70 -1.73 7.84
CA GLY A 46 -4.80 -2.70 8.46
C GLY A 46 -4.33 -2.27 9.85
N PHE A 47 -3.98 -0.99 10.01
CA PHE A 47 -3.60 -0.41 11.29
C PHE A 47 -4.76 -0.45 12.29
N THR A 48 -5.96 -0.02 11.90
CA THR A 48 -7.12 0.05 12.79
C THR A 48 -7.63 -1.34 13.18
N VAL A 49 -7.65 -2.31 12.24
CA VAL A 49 -8.03 -3.69 12.57
C VAL A 49 -7.01 -4.34 13.51
N SER A 50 -5.71 -4.10 13.31
CA SER A 50 -4.65 -4.60 14.20
C SER A 50 -4.71 -3.98 15.59
N THR A 51 -5.08 -2.70 15.67
CA THR A 51 -5.31 -2.02 16.95
C THR A 51 -6.50 -2.65 17.69
N HIS A 52 -7.56 -2.99 16.97
CA HIS A 52 -8.72 -3.69 17.55
C HIS A 52 -8.37 -5.12 18.00
N THR A 53 -7.60 -5.88 17.23
CA THR A 53 -7.19 -7.24 17.68
C THR A 53 -6.31 -7.19 18.91
N TRP A 54 -5.41 -6.19 19.01
CA TRP A 54 -4.64 -5.95 20.23
C TRP A 54 -5.52 -5.56 21.41
N TRP A 55 -6.51 -4.68 21.20
CA TRP A 55 -7.46 -4.32 22.24
C TRP A 55 -8.27 -5.53 22.72
N PHE A 56 -8.76 -6.36 21.79
CA PHE A 56 -9.47 -7.61 22.11
C PHE A 56 -8.58 -8.55 22.91
N HIS A 57 -7.34 -8.79 22.49
CA HIS A 57 -6.37 -9.62 23.21
C HIS A 57 -6.26 -9.21 24.70
N ASN A 58 -6.05 -7.92 24.97
CA ASN A 58 -5.97 -7.44 26.36
C ASN A 58 -7.29 -7.65 27.11
N LYS A 59 -8.43 -7.41 26.45
CA LYS A 59 -9.74 -7.56 27.07
C LYS A 59 -10.10 -9.01 27.37
N TYR A 60 -9.69 -9.95 26.54
CA TYR A 60 -9.83 -11.38 26.81
C TYR A 60 -9.08 -11.78 28.08
N HIS A 61 -7.85 -11.30 28.24
CA HIS A 61 -7.04 -11.58 29.43
C HIS A 61 -7.54 -10.88 30.71
N GLU A 62 -8.15 -9.69 30.60
CA GLU A 62 -8.68 -8.95 31.75
C GLU A 62 -10.04 -9.46 32.24
N LEU A 63 -10.96 -9.77 31.31
CA LEU A 63 -12.39 -9.95 31.62
C LEU A 63 -12.89 -11.39 31.44
N GLY A 64 -12.11 -12.27 30.80
CA GLY A 64 -12.46 -13.70 30.65
C GLY A 64 -13.83 -13.92 30.00
N GLY A 65 -13.97 -13.60 28.72
CA GLY A 65 -15.21 -13.80 27.97
C GLY A 65 -15.01 -13.60 26.47
N ASP A 66 -16.02 -13.85 25.63
CA ASP A 66 -15.89 -13.75 24.18
C ASP A 66 -16.40 -12.38 23.66
N ILE A 67 -15.54 -11.37 23.73
CA ILE A 67 -15.78 -9.99 23.27
C ILE A 67 -15.20 -9.83 21.86
N GLY A 68 -15.99 -10.08 20.82
CA GLY A 68 -15.46 -10.00 19.47
C GLY A 68 -16.41 -10.49 18.40
N CYS A 69 -15.87 -11.18 17.40
CA CYS A 69 -16.66 -11.87 16.38
C CYS A 69 -17.48 -13.02 16.98
N SER A 70 -18.33 -13.67 16.17
CA SER A 70 -19.20 -14.81 16.56
C SER A 70 -18.51 -15.75 17.56
N ALA A 71 -19.23 -16.15 18.61
CA ALA A 71 -18.81 -17.12 19.63
C ALA A 71 -19.29 -18.55 19.34
N PHE A 72 -19.71 -18.80 18.09
CA PHE A 72 -20.37 -20.05 17.71
C PHE A 72 -19.79 -20.63 16.41
N GLY A 73 -19.44 -21.91 16.47
CA GLY A 73 -18.93 -22.68 15.33
C GLY A 73 -17.42 -22.46 15.09
N SER A 74 -16.99 -22.66 13.84
CA SER A 74 -15.59 -22.50 13.41
C SER A 74 -15.09 -21.05 13.39
N PHE A 75 -15.90 -20.08 13.80
CA PHE A 75 -15.48 -18.68 13.92
C PHE A 75 -15.54 -18.31 15.40
N SER A 76 -14.37 -18.06 16.00
CA SER A 76 -14.21 -17.68 17.40
C SER A 76 -12.96 -16.82 17.56
N CYS A 77 -13.16 -15.52 17.81
CA CYS A 77 -12.05 -14.59 17.98
C CYS A 77 -11.39 -14.78 19.35
N GLY A 78 -12.16 -15.13 20.37
CA GLY A 78 -11.65 -15.40 21.72
C GLY A 78 -10.63 -16.54 21.70
N ASP A 79 -10.95 -17.66 21.08
CA ASP A 79 -10.07 -18.83 21.07
C ASP A 79 -8.75 -18.59 20.34
N VAL A 80 -8.76 -17.75 19.29
CA VAL A 80 -7.54 -17.37 18.58
C VAL A 80 -6.77 -16.32 19.36
N LEU A 81 -7.41 -15.22 19.76
CA LEU A 81 -6.73 -14.03 20.28
C LEU A 81 -6.37 -14.13 21.76
N ALA A 82 -7.08 -14.94 22.56
CA ALA A 82 -6.77 -15.18 23.97
C ALA A 82 -5.70 -16.27 24.17
N ASN A 83 -5.35 -17.01 23.12
CA ASN A 83 -4.38 -18.10 23.20
C ASN A 83 -2.96 -17.55 23.25
N SER A 84 -2.34 -17.58 24.43
CA SER A 84 -0.98 -17.06 24.64
C SER A 84 0.11 -17.84 23.93
N ASP A 85 -0.11 -19.12 23.66
CA ASP A 85 0.88 -20.00 23.02
C ASP A 85 1.03 -19.66 21.53
N TRP A 86 -0.04 -19.17 20.91
CA TRP A 86 -0.12 -18.96 19.48
C TRP A 86 -0.28 -17.48 19.07
N ASN A 87 -0.99 -16.67 19.87
CA ASN A 87 -1.19 -15.25 19.59
C ASN A 87 -0.07 -14.34 20.15
N THR A 88 1.11 -14.90 20.41
CA THR A 88 2.28 -14.18 20.90
C THR A 88 3.45 -14.34 19.94
N VAL A 89 4.19 -13.27 19.69
CA VAL A 89 5.44 -13.30 18.91
C VAL A 89 6.48 -14.08 19.72
N PRO A 90 6.95 -15.26 19.27
CA PRO A 90 7.76 -16.16 20.09
C PRO A 90 9.04 -15.54 20.66
N MET A 91 9.68 -14.63 19.92
CA MET A 91 10.95 -14.00 20.30
C MET A 91 10.78 -12.74 21.17
N LEU A 92 9.59 -12.13 21.16
CA LEU A 92 9.38 -10.81 21.76
C LEU A 92 8.35 -10.83 22.90
N GLY A 93 7.55 -11.89 23.03
CA GLY A 93 6.54 -11.99 24.08
C GLY A 93 5.40 -10.97 23.95
N ILE A 94 5.23 -10.35 22.77
CA ILE A 94 4.16 -9.37 22.51
C ILE A 94 3.08 -9.97 21.61
N PRO A 95 1.82 -9.54 21.71
CA PRO A 95 0.76 -10.05 20.87
C PRO A 95 0.93 -9.66 19.40
N TRP A 96 0.53 -10.53 18.47
CA TRP A 96 0.64 -10.26 17.03
C TRP A 96 -0.13 -9.01 16.58
N GLY A 97 -1.25 -8.70 17.23
CA GLY A 97 -2.01 -7.47 16.94
C GLY A 97 -1.17 -6.20 17.15
N LEU A 98 -0.32 -6.17 18.19
CA LEU A 98 0.59 -5.05 18.44
C LEU A 98 1.69 -4.96 17.38
N MET A 99 2.25 -6.10 16.97
CA MET A 99 3.22 -6.16 15.87
C MET A 99 2.61 -5.68 14.55
N GLY A 100 1.40 -6.12 14.22
CA GLY A 100 0.66 -5.68 13.04
C GLY A 100 0.42 -4.18 13.05
N MET A 101 0.04 -3.60 14.19
CA MET A 101 -0.12 -2.15 14.35
C MET A 101 1.16 -1.39 13.99
N PHE A 102 2.33 -1.82 14.49
CA PHE A 102 3.60 -1.18 14.14
C PHE A 102 3.97 -1.37 12.67
N ALA A 103 3.74 -2.57 12.12
CA ALA A 103 4.03 -2.86 10.72
C ALA A 103 3.19 -2.00 9.78
N PHE A 104 1.87 -1.92 9.98
CA PHE A 104 0.98 -1.08 9.17
C PHE A 104 1.27 0.41 9.34
N ALA A 105 1.65 0.87 10.54
CA ALA A 105 2.07 2.24 10.76
C ALA A 105 3.35 2.58 9.98
N LEU A 106 4.36 1.70 10.00
CA LEU A 106 5.59 1.86 9.22
C LEU A 106 5.31 1.89 7.72
N LEU A 107 4.56 0.91 7.20
CA LEU A 107 4.17 0.87 5.80
C LEU A 107 3.37 2.13 5.40
N GLY A 108 2.48 2.58 6.28
CA GLY A 108 1.70 3.81 6.10
C GLY A 108 2.59 5.04 6.00
N PHE A 109 3.59 5.16 6.88
CA PHE A 109 4.59 6.21 6.83
C PHE A 109 5.35 6.20 5.49
N LEU A 110 5.79 5.03 5.02
CA LEU A 110 6.49 4.91 3.73
C LEU A 110 5.59 5.37 2.57
N ALA A 111 4.34 4.89 2.53
CA ALA A 111 3.39 5.24 1.47
C ALA A 111 3.05 6.74 1.45
N LEU A 112 2.79 7.34 2.62
CA LEU A 112 2.50 8.76 2.75
C LEU A 112 3.71 9.63 2.41
N SER A 113 4.91 9.20 2.78
CA SER A 113 6.15 9.89 2.41
C SER A 113 6.28 9.92 0.88
N VAL A 114 6.21 8.77 0.22
CA VAL A 114 6.31 8.67 -1.25
C VAL A 114 5.22 9.50 -1.94
N ARG A 115 4.00 9.54 -1.38
CA ARG A 115 2.91 10.37 -1.90
C ARG A 115 3.21 11.86 -1.81
N LYS A 116 3.80 12.31 -0.69
CA LYS A 116 4.12 13.72 -0.47
C LYS A 116 5.27 14.19 -1.36
N GLU A 117 6.33 13.39 -1.51
CA GLU A 117 7.52 13.73 -2.28
C GLU A 117 7.91 12.61 -3.27
N HIS A 118 7.10 12.47 -4.32
CA HIS A 118 7.24 11.38 -5.31
C HIS A 118 8.47 11.48 -6.23
N ASN A 119 9.14 12.64 -6.29
CA ASN A 119 10.33 12.86 -7.11
C ASN A 119 11.64 12.86 -6.29
N ALA A 120 11.57 12.55 -5.00
CA ALA A 120 12.76 12.49 -4.16
C ALA A 120 13.61 11.23 -4.44
N LYS A 121 14.92 11.35 -4.20
CA LYS A 121 15.89 10.25 -4.46
C LYS A 121 15.62 8.99 -3.64
N TRP A 122 15.01 9.13 -2.46
CA TRP A 122 14.72 8.03 -1.53
C TRP A 122 13.45 7.25 -1.87
N VAL A 123 12.63 7.71 -2.82
CA VAL A 123 11.36 7.08 -3.19
C VAL A 123 11.55 5.62 -3.60
N LYS A 124 12.56 5.35 -4.42
CA LYS A 124 12.86 3.98 -4.86
C LYS A 124 13.14 3.06 -3.68
N SER A 125 14.00 3.51 -2.76
CA SER A 125 14.34 2.75 -1.57
C SER A 125 13.12 2.53 -0.67
N TYR A 126 12.24 3.53 -0.51
CA TYR A 126 11.04 3.38 0.31
C TYR A 126 10.04 2.39 -0.31
N LEU A 127 9.89 2.39 -1.63
CA LEU A 127 9.07 1.41 -2.34
C LEU A 127 9.66 0.00 -2.26
N ASP A 128 10.99 -0.14 -2.34
CA ASP A 128 11.69 -1.42 -2.17
C ASP A 128 11.52 -1.95 -0.74
N VAL A 129 11.71 -1.10 0.27
CA VAL A 129 11.49 -1.45 1.68
C VAL A 129 10.03 -1.83 1.92
N GLY A 130 9.07 -1.05 1.42
CA GLY A 130 7.65 -1.36 1.54
C GLY A 130 7.28 -2.69 0.89
N TYR A 131 7.82 -2.99 -0.29
CA TYR A 131 7.63 -4.27 -0.99
C TYR A 131 8.20 -5.46 -0.20
N VAL A 132 9.43 -5.34 0.31
CA VAL A 132 10.06 -6.42 1.08
C VAL A 132 9.36 -6.62 2.42
N ALA A 133 9.06 -5.53 3.14
CA ALA A 133 8.41 -5.58 4.45
C ALA A 133 6.99 -6.16 4.36
N SER A 134 6.19 -5.72 3.38
CA SER A 134 4.85 -6.31 3.15
C SER A 134 4.93 -7.78 2.68
N GLY A 135 5.96 -8.15 1.92
CA GLY A 135 6.22 -9.55 1.56
C GLY A 135 6.51 -10.43 2.78
N PHE A 136 7.27 -9.92 3.75
CA PHE A 136 7.48 -10.59 5.03
C PHE A 136 6.18 -10.67 5.86
N GLY A 137 5.35 -9.62 5.83
CA GLY A 137 4.01 -9.65 6.40
C GLY A 137 3.15 -10.80 5.88
N ILE A 138 3.18 -11.06 4.57
CA ILE A 138 2.48 -12.22 3.99
C ILE A 138 2.98 -13.55 4.58
N LEU A 139 4.29 -13.72 4.79
CA LEU A 139 4.83 -14.96 5.37
C LEU A 139 4.33 -15.16 6.81
N ILE A 140 4.24 -14.07 7.59
CA ILE A 140 3.65 -14.10 8.93
C ILE A 140 2.16 -14.44 8.84
N ALA A 141 1.41 -13.80 7.94
CA ALA A 141 -0.01 -14.07 7.74
C ALA A 141 -0.28 -15.53 7.37
N LEU A 142 0.56 -16.14 6.51
CA LEU A 142 0.46 -17.56 6.16
C LEU A 142 0.77 -18.47 7.36
N TYR A 143 1.75 -18.10 8.18
CA TYR A 143 2.03 -18.82 9.42
C TYR A 143 0.84 -18.76 10.40
N LEU A 144 0.26 -17.58 10.61
CA LEU A 144 -0.90 -17.42 11.49
C LEU A 144 -2.14 -18.15 10.95
N LEU A 145 -2.33 -18.15 9.64
CA LEU A 145 -3.38 -18.95 9.01
C LEU A 145 -3.15 -20.45 9.20
N TYR A 146 -1.90 -20.93 9.12
CA TYR A 146 -1.56 -22.31 9.45
C TYR A 146 -1.93 -22.64 10.90
N VAL A 147 -1.68 -21.71 11.83
CA VAL A 147 -2.03 -21.87 13.25
C VAL A 147 -3.54 -21.98 13.47
N GLU A 148 -4.35 -21.16 12.79
CA GLU A 148 -5.81 -21.23 12.82
C GLU A 148 -6.36 -22.56 12.26
N ILE A 149 -5.72 -23.10 11.22
CA ILE A 149 -6.17 -24.32 10.54
C ILE A 149 -5.76 -25.59 11.30
N ILE A 150 -4.50 -25.68 11.75
CA ILE A 150 -3.92 -26.94 12.23
C ILE A 150 -3.93 -27.01 13.77
N PRO A 151 -3.15 -26.22 14.53
CA PRO A 151 -3.20 -26.18 15.99
C PRO A 151 -4.56 -25.85 16.59
N LEU A 152 -5.33 -24.93 15.98
CA LEU A 152 -6.60 -24.45 16.51
C LEU A 152 -7.83 -25.13 15.87
N GLU A 153 -7.63 -26.28 15.21
CA GLU A 153 -8.72 -27.14 14.71
C GLU A 153 -9.76 -26.40 13.84
N MET A 154 -9.31 -25.64 12.83
CA MET A 154 -10.17 -24.86 11.92
C MET A 154 -10.98 -23.75 12.63
N THR A 155 -10.38 -23.11 13.63
CA THR A 155 -10.95 -21.95 14.32
C THR A 155 -10.42 -20.66 13.71
N PHE A 156 -11.31 -19.92 13.05
CA PHE A 156 -10.99 -18.72 12.30
C PHE A 156 -11.35 -17.44 13.06
N CYS A 157 -10.50 -16.44 12.95
CA CYS A 157 -10.77 -15.09 13.43
C CYS A 157 -11.08 -14.15 12.26
N GLN A 158 -12.29 -13.60 12.19
CA GLN A 158 -12.69 -12.67 11.13
C GLN A 158 -11.80 -11.41 11.10
N TYR A 159 -11.37 -10.93 12.27
CA TYR A 159 -10.50 -9.75 12.36
C TYR A 159 -9.07 -10.05 11.85
N CYS A 160 -8.53 -11.23 12.16
CA CYS A 160 -7.24 -11.69 11.60
C CYS A 160 -7.32 -11.82 10.08
N SER A 161 -8.41 -12.42 9.57
CA SER A 161 -8.65 -12.54 8.13
C SER A 161 -8.64 -11.20 7.40
N VAL A 162 -9.26 -10.17 7.99
CA VAL A 162 -9.24 -8.80 7.44
C VAL A 162 -7.83 -8.20 7.47
N ALA A 163 -7.06 -8.43 8.54
CA ALA A 163 -5.67 -7.99 8.62
C ALA A 163 -4.78 -8.67 7.55
N HIS A 164 -4.91 -9.99 7.39
CA HIS A 164 -4.19 -10.77 6.38
C HIS A 164 -4.54 -10.32 4.95
N LEU A 165 -5.81 -10.00 4.72
CA LEU A 165 -6.24 -9.43 3.44
C LEU A 165 -5.56 -8.06 3.19
N ALA A 166 -5.49 -7.20 4.20
CA ALA A 166 -4.80 -5.91 4.10
C ALA A 166 -3.31 -6.07 3.75
N ASP A 167 -2.62 -7.05 4.35
CA ASP A 167 -1.22 -7.36 4.03
C ASP A 167 -1.02 -7.76 2.56
N ILE A 168 -1.86 -8.67 2.07
CA ILE A 168 -1.80 -9.14 0.68
C ILE A 168 -2.02 -7.97 -0.29
N ILE A 169 -3.02 -7.14 -0.01
CA ILE A 169 -3.33 -5.98 -0.85
C ILE A 169 -2.18 -4.96 -0.81
N ALA A 170 -1.63 -4.67 0.36
CA ALA A 170 -0.51 -3.76 0.53
C ALA A 170 0.70 -4.23 -0.30
N PHE A 171 1.03 -5.51 -0.23
CA PHE A 171 2.10 -6.11 -1.05
C PHE A 171 1.87 -5.94 -2.55
N VAL A 172 0.67 -6.24 -3.04
CA VAL A 172 0.32 -6.08 -4.46
C VAL A 172 0.44 -4.62 -4.90
N MET A 173 0.02 -3.68 -4.07
CA MET A 173 0.10 -2.25 -4.36
C MET A 173 1.55 -1.74 -4.34
N PHE A 174 2.37 -2.14 -3.35
CA PHE A 174 3.80 -1.83 -3.34
C PHE A 174 4.52 -2.43 -4.55
N MET A 175 4.20 -3.67 -4.93
CA MET A 175 4.74 -4.29 -6.14
C MET A 175 4.39 -3.50 -7.40
N LYS A 176 3.13 -3.04 -7.54
CA LYS A 176 2.69 -2.22 -8.67
C LYS A 176 3.38 -0.86 -8.69
N LEU A 177 3.48 -0.18 -7.54
CA LEU A 177 4.17 1.11 -7.42
C LEU A 177 5.66 0.99 -7.76
N ARG A 178 6.32 -0.06 -7.27
CA ARG A 178 7.72 -0.35 -7.58
C ARG A 178 7.96 -0.57 -9.09
N LYS A 179 7.05 -1.26 -9.78
CA LYS A 179 7.11 -1.46 -11.24
C LYS A 179 6.81 -0.17 -12.01
N LEU A 180 5.95 0.69 -11.48
CA LEU A 180 5.62 1.99 -12.07
C LEU A 180 6.79 2.98 -11.93
N GLN A 181 7.54 2.90 -10.84
CA GLN A 181 8.70 3.74 -10.57
C GLN A 181 9.75 3.61 -11.67
N GLY A 182 10.11 4.73 -12.30
CA GLY A 182 11.06 4.78 -13.42
C GLY A 182 10.45 4.66 -14.81
N THR A 183 9.13 4.52 -14.92
CA THR A 183 8.41 4.64 -16.20
C THR A 183 7.92 6.07 -16.43
N ASP A 184 7.62 6.43 -17.69
CA ASP A 184 6.99 7.72 -18.04
C ASP A 184 5.64 7.95 -17.34
N GLN A 185 4.98 6.87 -16.90
CA GLN A 185 3.71 6.92 -16.17
C GLN A 185 3.86 7.29 -14.69
N TRP A 186 5.09 7.33 -14.16
CA TRP A 186 5.35 7.76 -12.78
C TRP A 186 5.01 9.24 -12.57
N ASP A 187 5.35 10.06 -13.56
CA ASP A 187 5.11 11.50 -13.59
C ASP A 187 4.79 11.93 -15.03
N LEU A 188 3.51 11.79 -15.38
CA LEU A 188 3.00 12.09 -16.73
C LEU A 188 3.26 13.55 -17.12
N GLU A 189 3.10 14.48 -16.17
CA GLU A 189 3.30 15.91 -16.42
C GLU A 189 4.77 16.19 -16.74
N ALA A 190 5.70 15.66 -15.95
CA ALA A 190 7.13 15.80 -16.22
C ALA A 190 7.55 15.12 -17.54
N SER A 191 7.02 13.93 -17.85
CA SER A 191 7.34 13.22 -19.10
C SER A 191 6.83 13.96 -20.34
N GLN A 192 5.60 14.51 -20.28
CA GLN A 192 5.05 15.34 -21.35
C GLN A 192 5.86 16.61 -21.55
N ALA A 193 6.20 17.34 -20.48
CA ALA A 193 7.02 18.54 -20.55
C ALA A 193 8.41 18.27 -21.17
N ALA A 194 9.06 17.16 -20.78
CA ALA A 194 10.35 16.75 -21.35
C ALA A 194 10.24 16.45 -22.85
N THR A 195 9.16 15.79 -23.28
CA THR A 195 8.91 15.49 -24.69
C THR A 195 8.69 16.75 -25.52
N GLU A 196 7.92 17.71 -25.00
CA GLU A 196 7.70 19.00 -25.65
C GLU A 196 8.99 19.81 -25.81
N ILE A 197 9.83 19.86 -24.77
CA ILE A 197 11.14 20.53 -24.82
C ILE A 197 12.03 19.90 -25.88
N LYS A 198 12.08 18.56 -25.93
CA LYS A 198 12.84 17.81 -26.94
C LYS A 198 12.33 18.13 -28.36
N ALA A 199 11.02 18.18 -28.56
CA ALA A 199 10.41 18.55 -29.85
C ALA A 199 10.74 19.99 -30.26
N LYS A 200 10.68 20.95 -29.32
CA LYS A 200 11.05 22.37 -29.57
C LYS A 200 12.53 22.49 -29.96
N ASN A 201 13.42 21.78 -29.27
CA ASN A 201 14.85 21.76 -29.58
C ASN A 201 15.14 21.15 -30.95
N LEU A 202 14.46 20.06 -31.31
CA LEU A 202 14.59 19.43 -32.62
C LEU A 202 14.16 20.38 -33.76
N LYS A 203 13.02 21.06 -33.59
CA LYS A 203 12.55 22.09 -34.55
C LYS A 203 13.54 23.25 -34.68
N LYS A 204 14.17 23.69 -33.59
CA LYS A 204 15.20 24.75 -33.60
C LYS A 204 16.45 24.31 -34.36
N LEU A 205 16.90 23.07 -34.17
CA LEU A 205 18.03 22.49 -34.89
C LEU A 205 17.74 22.35 -36.39
N GLN A 206 16.54 21.91 -36.77
CA GLN A 206 16.11 21.83 -38.17
C GLN A 206 16.08 23.21 -38.83
N ARG A 207 15.52 24.23 -38.15
CA ARG A 207 15.54 25.62 -38.66
C ARG A 207 16.97 26.13 -38.88
N LYS A 208 17.88 25.89 -37.94
CA LYS A 208 19.30 26.29 -38.07
C LYS A 208 20.01 25.56 -39.21
N LYS A 209 19.69 24.29 -39.44
CA LYS A 209 20.22 23.51 -40.58
C LYS A 209 19.72 24.05 -41.92
N ASN A 210 18.46 24.46 -41.97
CA ASN A 210 17.83 24.98 -43.20
C ASN A 210 18.17 26.45 -43.47
N SER A 211 18.61 27.21 -42.46
CA SER A 211 19.06 28.60 -42.62
C SER A 211 20.52 28.71 -43.06
N GLY A 212 20.97 27.81 -43.94
CA GLY A 212 22.32 27.83 -44.50
C GLY A 212 22.69 29.21 -45.04
N PHE A 213 23.97 29.59 -44.91
CA PHE A 213 24.49 30.89 -45.34
C PHE A 213 24.17 31.15 -46.82
N VAL A 214 23.30 32.12 -47.09
CA VAL A 214 23.06 32.64 -48.44
C VAL A 214 24.12 33.71 -48.69
N LYS A 215 25.08 33.43 -49.59
CA LYS A 215 26.10 34.42 -49.97
C LYS A 215 25.39 35.59 -50.64
N PRO A 216 25.58 36.84 -50.18
CA PRO A 216 25.00 38.00 -50.84
C PRO A 216 25.57 38.10 -52.26
N ILE A 217 24.69 38.24 -53.25
CA ILE A 217 25.07 38.50 -54.64
C ILE A 217 25.51 39.97 -54.69
N THR A 218 26.79 40.21 -54.96
CA THR A 218 27.31 41.56 -55.18
C THR A 218 26.80 42.05 -56.53
N ARG A 219 26.24 43.26 -56.54
CA ARG A 219 25.56 43.90 -57.67
C ARG A 219 26.59 44.54 -58.63
N ASP A 220 27.60 43.76 -59.02
CA ASP A 220 28.74 44.22 -59.81
C ASP A 220 28.92 43.38 -61.11
N GLU A 221 27.93 42.55 -61.48
CA GLU A 221 27.94 41.73 -62.72
C GLU A 221 26.83 42.13 -63.73
N GLU A 222 26.25 43.32 -63.59
CA GLU A 222 25.40 43.94 -64.62
C GLU A 222 26.07 45.24 -65.10
N GLU A 223 27.12 45.11 -65.92
CA GLU A 223 27.55 46.12 -66.90
C GLU A 223 28.49 45.51 -67.95
#